data_AF-A0A1M6VVB2-F1
#
_entry.id   AF-A0A1M6VVB2-F1
#
_cell.length_a   1.000
_cell.length_b   1.000
_cell.length_c   1.000
_cell.angle_alpha   90.00
_cell.angle_beta   90.00
_cell.angle_gamma   90.00
#
_symmetry.space_group_name_H-M   'P 1'
#
loop_
_entity.id
_entity.type
_entity.pdbx_description
1 polymer ?
#
loop_
_entity_poly.entity_id
_entity_poly.type
_entity_poly.pdbx_seq_one_letter_code
_entity_poly.pdbx_strand_id
1 'polypeptide(L)'
;MNEEKDMRTLIEEDLQHSQEIWESYSHDKEKLGELFQLLLQHYDGKIDGFDEDLWVIQDREDCADMAEVYRKNIRHLMERLEAFRDNGYSNEGLMEYYIRKEQKDIDYSADFTSVRISLGMANLPAREKEEIMMKLDEMEEICAQVVPRSKKWESLREYLIWLSGKEADVAMEILPLFFRINDTITKRQEV
;
A
#
# COMPACT_ATOMS: atom_id res chain seq x y z
N MET A 1 8.86 -30.79 16.28
CA MET A 1 8.24 -30.50 17.59
C MET A 1 9.12 -29.65 18.52
N ASN A 2 10.47 -29.66 18.43
CA ASN A 2 11.33 -28.67 19.12
C ASN A 2 11.51 -27.38 18.28
N GLU A 3 11.75 -27.50 16.97
CA GLU A 3 12.00 -26.35 16.08
C GLU A 3 10.79 -25.40 15.92
N GLU A 4 9.56 -25.92 15.83
CA GLU A 4 8.35 -25.08 15.77
C GLU A 4 8.08 -24.31 17.06
N LYS A 5 8.41 -24.88 18.22
CA LYS A 5 8.29 -24.19 19.51
C LYS A 5 9.35 -23.10 19.66
N ASP A 6 10.54 -23.38 19.17
CA ASP A 6 11.67 -22.46 19.14
C ASP A 6 11.36 -21.24 18.24
N MET A 7 10.79 -21.48 17.06
CA MET A 7 10.40 -20.41 16.13
C MET A 7 9.29 -19.50 16.67
N ARG A 8 8.30 -20.04 17.39
CA ARG A 8 7.24 -19.21 18.01
C ARG A 8 7.79 -18.26 19.06
N THR A 9 8.63 -18.78 19.95
CA THR A 9 9.28 -17.99 20.98
C THR A 9 10.23 -16.96 20.37
N LEU A 10 11.01 -17.34 19.35
CA LEU A 10 11.89 -16.44 18.63
C LEU A 10 11.12 -15.28 17.96
N ILE A 11 9.96 -15.56 17.33
CA ILE A 11 9.13 -14.53 16.70
C ILE A 11 8.56 -13.57 17.73
N GLU A 12 8.10 -14.06 18.88
CA GLU A 12 7.58 -13.21 19.95
C GLU A 12 8.68 -12.30 20.53
N GLU A 13 9.86 -12.86 20.77
CA GLU A 13 11.03 -12.11 21.26
C GLU A 13 11.50 -11.06 20.24
N ASP A 14 11.62 -11.43 18.95
CA ASP A 14 12.05 -10.54 17.88
C ASP A 14 11.00 -9.47 17.58
N LEU A 15 9.70 -9.76 17.67
CA LEU A 15 8.63 -8.76 17.52
C LEU A 15 8.68 -7.74 18.66
N GLN A 16 8.85 -8.20 19.90
CA GLN A 16 8.98 -7.31 21.06
C GLN A 16 10.24 -6.44 20.94
N HIS A 17 11.38 -7.05 20.58
CA HIS A 17 12.62 -6.33 20.37
C HIS A 17 12.52 -5.31 19.23
N SER A 18 11.86 -5.68 18.12
CA SER A 18 11.60 -4.79 17.00
C SER A 18 10.76 -3.59 17.43
N GLN A 19 9.72 -3.81 18.24
CA GLN A 19 8.86 -2.75 18.74
C GLN A 19 9.62 -1.80 19.69
N GLU A 20 10.47 -2.33 20.58
CA GLU A 20 11.31 -1.51 21.46
C GLU A 20 12.29 -0.64 20.68
N ILE A 21 12.94 -1.19 19.64
CA ILE A 21 13.82 -0.44 18.74
C ILE A 21 13.03 0.60 17.95
N TRP A 22 11.84 0.25 17.49
CA TRP A 22 10.96 1.16 16.76
C TRP A 22 10.56 2.37 17.61
N GLU A 23 10.15 2.15 18.85
CA GLU A 23 9.71 3.22 19.76
C GLU A 23 10.88 4.09 20.26
N SER A 24 12.03 3.47 20.55
CA SER A 24 13.16 4.15 21.21
C SER A 24 14.22 4.68 20.24
N TYR A 25 14.39 4.04 19.09
CA TYR A 25 15.51 4.25 18.17
C TYR A 25 15.08 4.34 16.70
N SER A 26 13.83 4.71 16.43
CA SER A 26 13.33 4.90 15.05
C SER A 26 14.23 5.80 14.20
N HIS A 27 15.01 6.74 14.75
CA HIS A 27 15.86 7.65 13.97
C HIS A 27 17.30 7.15 13.80
N ASP A 28 17.65 6.03 14.41
CA ASP A 28 19.00 5.47 14.41
C ASP A 28 19.18 4.47 13.26
N LYS A 29 19.84 4.92 12.20
CA LYS A 29 20.10 4.11 11.00
C LYS A 29 20.88 2.84 11.32
N GLU A 30 21.85 2.89 12.23
CA GLU A 30 22.71 1.73 12.52
C GLU A 30 21.89 0.65 13.22
N LYS A 31 21.11 1.02 14.23
CA LYS A 31 20.23 0.07 14.94
C LYS A 31 19.12 -0.49 14.06
N LEU A 32 18.53 0.33 13.21
CA LEU A 32 17.54 -0.16 12.24
C LEU A 32 18.20 -1.10 11.22
N GLY A 33 19.41 -0.79 10.75
CA GLY A 33 20.17 -1.67 9.86
C GLY A 33 20.49 -3.02 10.48
N GLU A 34 20.94 -3.03 11.75
CA GLU A 34 21.20 -4.25 12.51
C GLU A 34 19.93 -5.08 12.68
N LEU A 35 18.81 -4.46 13.05
CA LEU A 35 17.53 -5.14 13.19
C LEU A 35 17.06 -5.74 11.85
N PHE A 36 17.16 -4.97 10.76
CA PHE A 36 16.79 -5.44 9.43
C PHE A 36 17.58 -6.69 9.03
N GLN A 37 18.91 -6.69 9.25
CA GLN A 37 19.75 -7.84 8.96
C GLN A 37 19.44 -9.04 9.86
N LEU A 38 19.17 -8.80 11.14
CA LEU A 38 18.80 -9.83 12.10
C LEU A 38 17.52 -10.56 11.69
N LEU A 39 16.46 -9.79 11.36
CA LEU A 39 15.18 -10.34 10.92
C LEU A 39 15.33 -11.17 9.63
N LEU A 40 16.08 -10.67 8.65
CA LEU A 40 16.36 -11.45 7.44
C LEU A 40 17.14 -12.72 7.78
N GLN A 41 18.20 -12.65 8.59
CA GLN A 41 18.96 -13.84 8.97
C GLN A 41 18.10 -14.90 9.69
N HIS A 42 17.14 -14.46 10.49
CA HIS A 42 16.29 -15.36 11.26
C HIS A 42 15.20 -16.03 10.40
N TYR A 43 14.61 -15.31 9.45
CA TYR A 43 13.36 -15.73 8.79
C TYR A 43 13.43 -15.86 7.27
N ASP A 44 14.50 -15.36 6.64
CA ASP A 44 14.75 -15.57 5.20
C ASP A 44 14.79 -17.08 4.87
N GLY A 45 14.06 -17.46 3.83
CA GLY A 45 13.86 -18.85 3.41
C GLY A 45 13.09 -19.74 4.40
N LYS A 46 12.63 -19.22 5.55
CA LYS A 46 11.79 -19.95 6.53
C LYS A 46 10.32 -19.55 6.45
N ILE A 47 10.05 -18.27 6.23
CA ILE A 47 8.70 -17.73 6.01
C ILE A 47 8.55 -17.44 4.52
N ASP A 48 7.53 -18.01 3.88
CA ASP A 48 7.31 -17.84 2.44
C ASP A 48 6.96 -16.38 2.13
N GLY A 49 7.71 -15.75 1.21
CA GLY A 49 7.51 -14.36 0.79
C GLY A 49 7.93 -13.30 1.81
N PHE A 50 8.82 -13.66 2.75
CA PHE A 50 9.24 -12.75 3.83
C PHE A 50 10.10 -11.58 3.35
N ASP A 51 11.00 -11.83 2.41
CA ASP A 51 11.91 -10.86 1.81
C ASP A 51 11.35 -10.22 0.52
N GLU A 52 10.13 -10.59 0.13
CA GLU A 52 9.46 -10.03 -1.05
C GLU A 52 8.97 -8.59 -0.80
N ASP A 53 9.06 -7.77 -1.84
CA ASP A 53 8.64 -6.37 -1.89
C ASP A 53 9.39 -5.40 -0.96
N LEU A 54 10.60 -5.77 -0.53
CA LEU A 54 11.47 -4.86 0.21
C LEU A 54 12.00 -3.71 -0.66
N TRP A 55 12.03 -2.51 -0.09
CA TRP A 55 12.61 -1.33 -0.74
C TRP A 55 14.13 -1.44 -0.82
N VAL A 56 14.68 -1.15 -2.00
CA VAL A 56 16.11 -1.20 -2.28
C VAL A 56 16.83 -0.10 -1.52
N ILE A 57 17.75 -0.49 -0.63
CA ILE A 57 18.63 0.41 0.10
C ILE A 57 19.77 0.84 -0.84
N GLN A 58 19.81 2.11 -1.24
CA GLN A 58 20.86 2.64 -2.12
C GLN A 58 21.93 3.41 -1.33
N ASP A 59 23.21 3.03 -1.47
CA ASP A 59 24.34 3.68 -0.77
C ASP A 59 24.54 5.19 -1.07
N ARG A 60 23.79 5.75 -2.03
CA ARG A 60 23.91 7.14 -2.46
C ARG A 60 22.88 8.09 -1.82
N GLU A 61 21.95 7.57 -1.01
CA GLU A 61 20.92 8.37 -0.34
C GLU A 61 21.46 8.99 0.97
N ASP A 62 20.92 10.15 1.36
CA ASP A 62 21.29 10.81 2.62
C ASP A 62 20.95 9.90 3.82
N CYS A 63 21.61 10.08 4.97
CA CYS A 63 21.35 9.27 6.17
C CYS A 63 19.89 9.33 6.61
N ALA A 64 19.20 10.44 6.38
CA ALA A 64 17.77 10.60 6.69
C ALA A 64 16.89 9.75 5.75
N ASP A 65 17.15 9.78 4.45
CA ASP A 65 16.42 9.01 3.44
C ASP A 65 16.65 7.50 3.65
N MET A 66 17.89 7.12 3.97
CA MET A 66 18.27 5.74 4.29
C MET A 66 17.56 5.22 5.55
N ALA A 67 17.47 6.03 6.61
CA ALA A 67 16.72 5.66 7.81
C ALA A 67 15.23 5.47 7.51
N GLU A 68 14.66 6.26 6.58
CA GLU A 68 13.28 6.09 6.14
C GLU A 68 13.08 4.78 5.36
N VAL A 69 14.01 4.42 4.47
CA VAL A 69 13.96 3.13 3.74
C VAL A 69 14.04 1.96 4.72
N TYR A 70 14.96 2.02 5.70
CA TYR A 70 15.03 0.99 6.75
C TYR A 70 13.74 0.90 7.56
N ARG A 71 13.11 2.03 7.91
CA ARG A 71 11.83 2.03 8.61
C ARG A 71 10.73 1.33 7.80
N LYS A 72 10.65 1.62 6.50
CA LYS A 72 9.66 0.97 5.62
C LYS A 72 9.88 -0.53 5.56
N ASN A 73 11.13 -0.95 5.36
CA ASN A 73 11.50 -2.36 5.31
C ASN A 73 11.21 -3.09 6.64
N ILE A 74 11.63 -2.54 7.78
CA ILE A 74 11.39 -3.16 9.11
C ILE A 74 9.90 -3.27 9.38
N ARG A 75 9.13 -2.20 9.10
CA ARG A 75 7.68 -2.24 9.25
C ARG A 75 7.06 -3.37 8.42
N HIS A 76 7.48 -3.50 7.16
CA HIS A 76 7.01 -4.59 6.29
C HIS A 76 7.36 -5.96 6.85
N LEU A 77 8.60 -6.16 7.30
CA LEU A 77 9.02 -7.42 7.92
C LEU A 77 8.23 -7.74 9.20
N MET A 78 7.97 -6.74 10.05
CA MET A 78 7.12 -6.90 11.23
C MET A 78 5.69 -7.29 10.84
N GLU A 79 5.11 -6.65 9.83
CA GLU A 79 3.77 -6.98 9.32
C GLU A 79 3.72 -8.43 8.76
N ARG A 80 4.82 -8.92 8.17
CA ARG A 80 4.95 -10.31 7.70
C ARG A 80 5.07 -11.30 8.86
N LEU A 81 5.80 -10.96 9.92
CA LEU A 81 5.90 -11.77 11.15
C LEU A 81 4.55 -11.89 11.86
N GLU A 82 3.82 -10.78 12.01
CA GLU A 82 2.49 -10.77 12.59
C GLU A 82 1.51 -11.61 11.78
N ALA A 83 1.55 -11.49 10.45
CA ALA A 83 0.74 -12.32 9.56
C ALA A 83 1.06 -13.82 9.69
N PHE A 84 2.34 -14.18 9.79
CA PHE A 84 2.76 -15.56 10.01
C PHE A 84 2.27 -16.10 11.36
N ARG A 85 2.37 -15.29 12.43
CA ARG A 85 1.80 -15.59 13.75
C ARG A 85 0.30 -15.81 13.66
N ASP A 86 -0.42 -14.89 13.02
CA ASP A 86 -1.88 -14.91 12.93
C ASP A 86 -2.38 -16.07 12.05
N ASN A 87 -1.56 -16.52 11.08
CA ASN A 87 -1.77 -17.74 10.29
C ASN A 87 -1.37 -19.03 11.04
N GLY A 88 -1.11 -18.96 12.34
CA GLY A 88 -0.81 -20.12 13.19
C GLY A 88 0.63 -20.64 13.06
N TYR A 89 1.56 -19.80 12.61
CA TYR A 89 2.97 -20.13 12.39
C TYR A 89 3.17 -21.20 11.32
N SER A 90 2.42 -21.10 10.22
CA SER A 90 2.49 -22.00 9.07
C SER A 90 2.56 -21.21 7.77
N ASN A 91 3.34 -21.71 6.81
CA ASN A 91 3.36 -21.19 5.44
C ASN A 91 2.11 -21.63 4.65
N GLU A 92 1.42 -22.68 5.10
CA GLU A 92 0.19 -23.15 4.45
C GLU A 92 -0.90 -22.07 4.55
N GLY A 93 -1.36 -21.54 3.41
CA GLY A 93 -2.35 -20.47 3.34
C GLY A 93 -1.81 -19.07 3.67
N LEU A 94 -0.51 -18.90 3.93
CA LEU A 94 0.08 -17.60 4.28
C LEU A 94 -0.01 -16.60 3.14
N MET A 95 0.23 -17.04 1.90
CA MET A 95 0.06 -16.20 0.72
C MET A 95 -1.41 -15.78 0.54
N GLU A 96 -2.37 -16.66 0.82
CA GLU A 96 -3.79 -16.30 0.80
C GLU A 96 -4.14 -15.30 1.90
N TYR A 97 -3.51 -15.40 3.07
CA TYR A 97 -3.63 -14.43 4.14
C TYR A 97 -3.08 -13.05 3.73
N TYR A 98 -1.92 -13.00 3.08
CA TYR A 98 -1.36 -11.75 2.53
C TYR A 98 -2.32 -11.10 1.53
N ILE A 99 -2.82 -11.87 0.56
CA ILE A 99 -3.78 -11.39 -0.45
C ILE A 99 -5.08 -10.87 0.21
N ARG A 100 -5.58 -11.54 1.25
CA ARG A 100 -6.78 -11.08 1.99
C ARG A 100 -6.52 -9.79 2.77
N LYS A 101 -5.33 -9.59 3.30
CA LYS A 101 -4.95 -8.37 4.03
C LYS A 101 -4.73 -7.19 3.06
N GLU A 102 -4.22 -7.45 1.87
CA GLU A 102 -4.13 -6.48 0.77
C GLU A 102 -5.50 -6.15 0.15
N GLN A 103 -6.53 -6.96 0.44
CA GLN A 103 -7.88 -6.77 -0.08
C GLN A 103 -8.51 -5.52 0.54
N LYS A 104 -8.28 -4.37 -0.09
CA LYS A 104 -9.03 -3.15 0.17
C LYS A 104 -10.40 -3.28 -0.48
N ASP A 105 -11.46 -3.13 0.31
CA ASP A 105 -12.81 -2.99 -0.23
C ASP A 105 -12.87 -1.74 -1.11
N ILE A 106 -13.28 -1.92 -2.35
CA ILE A 106 -13.48 -0.81 -3.28
C ILE A 106 -14.72 -0.04 -2.83
N ASP A 107 -14.52 1.20 -2.37
CA ASP A 107 -15.64 2.09 -2.09
C ASP A 107 -16.23 2.66 -3.39
N TYR A 108 -17.25 1.99 -3.91
CA TYR A 108 -18.01 2.45 -5.08
C TYR A 108 -18.79 3.75 -4.84
N SER A 109 -18.91 4.22 -3.59
CA SER A 109 -19.54 5.49 -3.23
C SER A 109 -18.55 6.65 -3.13
N ALA A 110 -17.25 6.37 -3.29
CA ALA A 110 -16.20 7.37 -3.19
C ALA A 110 -16.43 8.55 -4.17
N ASP A 111 -16.15 9.75 -3.68
CA ASP A 111 -16.20 10.98 -4.44
C ASP A 111 -14.80 11.55 -4.69
N PHE A 112 -14.70 12.51 -5.61
CA PHE A 112 -13.43 13.13 -5.94
C PHE A 112 -12.77 13.75 -4.69
N THR A 113 -13.55 14.21 -3.71
CA THR A 113 -13.02 14.75 -2.45
C THR A 113 -12.37 13.68 -1.57
N SER A 114 -13.04 12.55 -1.39
CA SER A 114 -12.55 11.42 -0.57
C SER A 114 -11.34 10.76 -1.21
N VAL A 115 -11.33 10.59 -2.54
CA VAL A 115 -10.17 10.09 -3.28
C VAL A 115 -8.98 11.06 -3.17
N ARG A 116 -9.20 12.37 -3.29
CA ARG A 116 -8.13 13.37 -3.06
C ARG A 116 -7.56 13.30 -1.65
N ILE A 117 -8.41 13.15 -0.62
CA ILE A 117 -7.94 13.02 0.77
C ILE A 117 -7.11 11.74 0.93
N SER A 118 -7.60 10.61 0.42
CA SER A 118 -6.90 9.32 0.46
C SER A 118 -5.51 9.39 -0.19
N LEU A 119 -5.44 9.88 -1.43
CA LEU A 119 -4.19 9.99 -2.19
C LEU A 119 -3.27 11.09 -1.68
N GLY A 120 -3.82 12.15 -1.06
CA GLY A 120 -3.05 13.18 -0.37
C GLY A 120 -2.30 12.62 0.84
N MET A 121 -2.93 11.72 1.59
CA MET A 121 -2.32 11.02 2.73
C MET A 121 -1.45 9.82 2.33
N ALA A 122 -1.61 9.28 1.12
CA ALA A 122 -0.80 8.19 0.61
C ALA A 122 0.70 8.56 0.55
N ASN A 123 1.58 7.57 0.69
CA ASN A 123 3.03 7.79 0.69
C ASN A 123 3.60 7.87 -0.74
N LEU A 124 3.13 8.84 -1.52
CA LEU A 124 3.53 9.07 -2.91
C LEU A 124 4.51 10.24 -3.03
N PRO A 125 5.44 10.24 -4.01
CA PRO A 125 6.29 11.38 -4.32
C PRO A 125 5.46 12.65 -4.57
N ALA A 126 5.93 13.81 -4.11
CA ALA A 126 5.19 15.08 -4.24
C ALA A 126 4.80 15.40 -5.70
N ARG A 127 5.71 15.13 -6.65
CA ARG A 127 5.47 15.31 -8.09
C ARG A 127 4.33 14.42 -8.61
N GLU A 128 4.25 13.19 -8.12
CA GLU A 128 3.21 12.25 -8.51
C GLU A 128 1.86 12.64 -7.90
N LYS A 129 1.85 13.10 -6.64
CA LYS A 129 0.65 13.68 -6.03
C LYS A 129 0.11 14.85 -6.82
N GLU A 130 0.96 15.81 -7.21
CA GLU A 130 0.54 16.96 -8.02
C GLU A 130 -0.06 16.54 -9.37
N GLU A 131 0.59 15.59 -10.07
CA GLU A 131 0.08 15.03 -11.33
C GLU A 131 -1.30 14.39 -11.14
N ILE A 132 -1.46 13.56 -10.10
CA ILE A 132 -2.72 12.89 -9.80
C ILE A 132 -3.81 13.91 -9.45
N MET A 133 -3.51 14.94 -8.66
CA MET A 133 -4.48 15.99 -8.31
C MET A 133 -4.97 16.75 -9.54
N MET A 134 -4.05 17.15 -10.44
CA MET A 134 -4.44 17.78 -11.71
C MET A 134 -5.33 16.87 -12.55
N LYS A 135 -5.00 15.58 -12.64
CA LYS A 135 -5.79 14.62 -13.42
C LYS A 135 -7.17 14.37 -12.81
N LEU A 136 -7.28 14.35 -11.49
CA LEU A 136 -8.57 14.27 -10.80
C LEU A 136 -9.44 15.50 -11.07
N ASP A 137 -8.87 16.70 -11.13
CA ASP A 137 -9.60 17.92 -11.48
C ASP A 137 -10.14 17.86 -12.93
N GLU A 138 -9.32 17.44 -13.89
CA GLU A 138 -9.73 17.25 -15.28
C GLU A 138 -10.84 16.20 -15.41
N MET A 139 -10.72 15.07 -14.69
CA MET A 139 -11.74 14.03 -14.64
C MET A 139 -13.05 14.50 -14.01
N GLU A 140 -12.99 15.30 -12.94
CA GLU A 140 -14.17 15.87 -12.29
C GLU A 140 -14.91 16.83 -13.25
N GLU A 141 -14.16 17.66 -13.99
CA GLU A 141 -14.72 18.54 -15.00
C GLU A 141 -15.43 17.75 -16.11
N ILE A 142 -14.82 16.67 -16.63
CA ILE A 142 -15.43 15.79 -17.64
C ILE A 142 -16.70 15.12 -17.09
N CYS A 143 -16.66 14.67 -15.84
CA CYS A 143 -17.82 14.07 -15.18
C CYS A 143 -18.97 15.08 -14.98
N ALA A 144 -18.65 16.36 -14.73
CA ALA A 144 -19.62 17.44 -14.58
C ALA A 144 -20.28 17.88 -15.90
N GLN A 145 -19.68 17.58 -17.06
CA GLN A 145 -20.25 17.94 -18.36
C GLN A 145 -21.62 17.27 -18.58
N VAL A 146 -22.56 18.01 -19.17
CA VAL A 146 -23.89 17.48 -19.54
C VAL A 146 -23.83 16.87 -20.94
N VAL A 147 -23.01 15.83 -21.11
CA VAL A 147 -22.84 15.09 -22.37
C VAL A 147 -23.26 13.62 -22.22
N PRO A 148 -23.63 12.94 -23.31
CA PRO A 148 -23.99 11.52 -23.26
C PRO A 148 -22.87 10.67 -22.66
N ARG A 149 -23.24 9.57 -21.99
CA ARG A 149 -22.28 8.64 -21.35
C ARG A 149 -21.17 8.17 -22.29
N SER A 150 -21.46 7.99 -23.58
CA SER A 150 -20.48 7.56 -24.58
C SER A 150 -19.41 8.61 -24.80
N LYS A 151 -19.78 9.90 -24.84
CA LYS A 151 -18.83 11.01 -24.95
C LYS A 151 -18.01 11.19 -23.68
N LYS A 152 -18.63 11.06 -22.50
CA LYS A 152 -17.89 11.05 -21.23
C LYS A 152 -16.87 9.93 -21.19
N TRP A 153 -17.26 8.72 -21.60
CA TRP A 153 -16.40 7.56 -21.66
C TRP A 153 -15.23 7.73 -22.63
N GLU A 154 -15.49 8.30 -23.82
CA GLU A 154 -14.44 8.61 -24.79
C GLU A 154 -13.40 9.60 -24.23
N SER A 155 -13.85 10.67 -23.57
CA SER A 155 -12.96 11.62 -22.91
C SER A 155 -12.22 11.01 -21.70
N LEU A 156 -12.88 10.14 -20.94
CA LEU A 156 -12.29 9.48 -19.78
C LEU A 156 -11.32 8.35 -20.14
N ARG A 157 -11.37 7.85 -21.38
CA ARG A 157 -10.53 6.74 -21.85
C ARG A 157 -9.03 7.05 -21.74
N GLU A 158 -8.61 8.28 -21.99
CA GLU A 158 -7.21 8.67 -21.86
C GLU A 158 -6.71 8.57 -20.40
N TYR A 159 -7.58 8.85 -19.44
CA TYR A 159 -7.29 8.73 -18.01
C TYR A 159 -7.23 7.27 -17.56
N LEU A 160 -8.01 6.36 -18.17
CA LEU A 160 -7.87 4.91 -17.92
C LEU A 160 -6.52 4.39 -18.41
N ILE A 161 -6.06 4.84 -19.57
CA ILE A 161 -4.74 4.47 -20.11
C ILE A 161 -3.64 5.02 -19.19
N TRP A 162 -3.75 6.27 -18.78
CA TRP A 162 -2.84 6.87 -17.80
C TRP A 162 -2.82 6.09 -16.48
N LEU A 163 -4.00 5.72 -15.94
CA LEU A 163 -4.13 5.00 -14.69
C LEU A 163 -3.48 3.60 -14.76
N SER A 164 -3.49 2.96 -15.92
CA SER A 164 -2.83 1.66 -16.12
C SER A 164 -1.31 1.71 -15.95
N GLY A 165 -0.71 2.91 -16.00
CA GLY A 165 0.71 3.13 -15.72
C GLY A 165 1.02 3.50 -14.27
N LYS A 166 0.01 3.57 -13.40
CA LYS A 166 0.15 3.89 -11.97
C LYS A 166 0.16 2.63 -11.11
N GLU A 167 0.62 2.77 -9.88
CA GLU A 167 0.61 1.68 -8.90
C GLU A 167 -0.82 1.20 -8.63
N ALA A 168 -0.95 -0.09 -8.32
CA ALA A 168 -2.25 -0.75 -8.14
C ALA A 168 -3.11 -0.05 -7.07
N ASP A 169 -2.51 0.37 -5.96
CA ASP A 169 -3.21 1.11 -4.90
C ASP A 169 -3.82 2.42 -5.42
N VAL A 170 -3.06 3.20 -6.18
CA VAL A 170 -3.54 4.45 -6.77
C VAL A 170 -4.65 4.17 -7.78
N ALA A 171 -4.48 3.12 -8.60
CA ALA A 171 -5.49 2.71 -9.56
C ALA A 171 -6.81 2.32 -8.86
N MET A 172 -6.74 1.55 -7.79
CA MET A 172 -7.92 1.06 -7.06
C MET A 172 -8.69 2.19 -6.35
N GLU A 173 -8.02 3.26 -5.93
CA GLU A 173 -8.67 4.45 -5.36
C GLU A 173 -9.39 5.30 -6.43
N ILE A 174 -8.83 5.39 -7.65
CA ILE A 174 -9.37 6.26 -8.72
C ILE A 174 -10.43 5.54 -9.57
N LEU A 175 -10.30 4.22 -9.78
CA LEU A 175 -11.23 3.42 -10.58
C LEU A 175 -12.73 3.61 -10.22
N PRO A 176 -13.11 3.71 -8.93
CA PRO A 176 -14.50 3.95 -8.52
C PRO A 176 -15.13 5.20 -9.16
N LEU A 177 -14.33 6.25 -9.39
CA LEU A 177 -14.81 7.51 -9.94
C LEU A 177 -15.36 7.36 -11.37
N PHE A 178 -14.88 6.38 -12.13
CA PHE A 178 -15.41 6.09 -13.46
C PHE A 178 -16.83 5.51 -13.43
N PHE A 179 -17.26 4.85 -12.34
CA PHE A 179 -18.63 4.37 -12.23
C PHE A 179 -19.64 5.52 -12.04
N ARG A 180 -19.18 6.69 -11.56
CA ARG A 180 -20.02 7.89 -11.40
C ARG A 180 -20.43 8.56 -12.70
N ILE A 181 -19.90 8.12 -13.84
CA ILE A 181 -20.43 8.48 -15.17
C ILE A 181 -21.95 8.18 -15.25
N ASN A 182 -22.44 7.20 -14.48
CA ASN A 182 -23.85 6.82 -14.44
C ASN A 182 -24.73 7.73 -13.56
N ASP A 183 -24.19 8.44 -12.56
CA ASP A 183 -24.96 9.17 -11.54
C ASP A 183 -25.76 10.36 -12.09
N THR A 184 -25.36 10.89 -13.26
CA THR A 184 -26.05 12.04 -13.86
C THR A 184 -27.38 11.68 -14.55
N ILE A 185 -27.63 10.39 -14.82
CA ILE A 185 -28.85 9.95 -15.49
C ILE A 185 -29.98 9.66 -14.49
N THR A 186 -29.66 9.25 -13.26
CA THR A 186 -30.67 8.80 -12.28
C THR A 186 -31.50 9.95 -11.70
N LYS A 187 -30.95 11.17 -11.61
CA LYS A 187 -31.71 12.33 -11.08
C LYS A 187 -32.78 12.91 -12.02
N ARG A 188 -32.89 12.44 -13.27
CA ARG A 188 -33.91 12.92 -14.23
C ARG A 188 -35.09 11.95 -14.44
N GLN A 189 -35.11 10.79 -13.79
CA GLN A 189 -36.22 9.83 -13.92
C GLN A 189 -37.24 9.88 -12.78
N GLU A 190 -37.09 10.81 -11.82
CA GLU A 190 -38.03 10.98 -10.69
C GLU A 190 -38.84 12.30 -10.74
N VAL A 191 -39.12 12.86 -11.93
CA VAL A 191 -40.06 14.00 -12.09
C VAL A 191 -41.19 13.63 -13.04
#